data_AF-M7B8M5-F1
#
_entry.id   AF-M7B8M5-F1
#
_cell.length_a   1.000
_cell.length_b   1.000
_cell.length_c   1.000
_cell.angle_alpha   90.00
_cell.angle_beta   90.00
_cell.angle_gamma   90.00
#
_symmetry.space_group_name_H-M   'P 1'
#
loop_
_entity.id
_entity.type
_entity.pdbx_description
1 polymer ?
#
loop_
_entity_poly.entity_id
_entity_poly.type
_entity_poly.pdbx_seq_one_letter_code
_entity_poly.pdbx_strand_id
1 'polypeptide(L)'
;MDLHTHQELLRRVACNMNLQVEEVVEVEDPVVDILSAEAPSRVALPVIRTIQADAKTIWQSPVSIPPMAKGVERKYFVTSKEYKYLYMHPQPCSLVVALVNEKEQHSQQALAPKSKDTRRLDLFGGKVYSAGGLQLRVANEQALLSQYDYNSWHSMEKFKELVPQESREEFGAVVEEGKKVARTSLQASLDTADSAARTLASGIAMRLISRLQVSGLPPELQQTLQDLPFDGQGLFSEKTDSRLQSSYTNKIKTSRILLKGKRQNATFIVNTERIIVSS
;
A
#
# COMPACT_ATOMS: atom_id res chain seq x y z
N MET A 1 2.13 21.10 11.47
CA MET A 1 1.18 22.23 11.43
C MET A 1 -0.07 21.74 12.12
N ASP A 2 -0.61 22.49 13.08
CA ASP A 2 -1.89 22.14 13.70
C ASP A 2 -3.06 22.37 12.72
N LEU A 3 -4.20 21.75 12.99
CA LEU A 3 -5.37 21.78 12.13
C LEU A 3 -5.88 23.20 11.89
N HIS A 4 -5.90 24.05 12.93
CA HIS A 4 -6.40 25.42 12.82
C HIS A 4 -5.55 26.23 11.84
N THR A 5 -4.23 26.21 12.01
CA THR A 5 -3.30 26.92 11.11
C THR A 5 -3.43 26.43 9.66
N HIS A 6 -3.68 25.14 9.46
CA HIS A 6 -3.92 24.58 8.13
C HIS A 6 -5.22 25.09 7.50
N GLN A 7 -6.34 25.04 8.22
CA GLN A 7 -7.64 25.53 7.73
C GLN A 7 -7.60 27.01 7.37
N GLU A 8 -6.94 27.82 8.20
CA GLU A 8 -6.82 29.25 7.96
C GLU A 8 -5.97 29.57 6.72
N LEU A 9 -4.93 28.78 6.47
CA LEU A 9 -4.18 28.88 5.22
C LEU A 9 -5.05 28.52 4.00
N LEU A 10 -5.89 27.48 4.09
CA LEU A 10 -6.78 27.11 2.99
C LEU A 10 -7.81 28.20 2.68
N ARG A 11 -8.36 28.88 3.70
CA ARG A 11 -9.23 30.05 3.50
C ARG A 11 -8.52 31.14 2.69
N ARG A 12 -7.31 31.52 3.10
CA ARG A 12 -6.54 32.55 2.39
C ARG A 12 -6.22 32.14 0.95
N VAL A 13 -5.81 30.89 0.72
CA VAL A 13 -5.58 30.36 -0.63
C VAL A 13 -6.84 30.48 -1.49
N ALA A 14 -7.99 30.06 -0.96
CA ALA A 14 -9.27 30.15 -1.68
C ALA A 14 -9.67 31.58 -1.99
N CYS A 15 -9.57 32.49 -1.01
CA CYS A 15 -9.83 33.92 -1.20
C CYS A 15 -8.92 34.51 -2.29
N ASN A 16 -7.62 34.23 -2.26
CA ASN A 16 -6.66 34.72 -3.25
C ASN A 16 -6.94 34.19 -4.66
N MET A 17 -7.47 32.97 -4.76
CA MET A 17 -7.86 32.34 -6.03
C MET A 17 -9.30 32.64 -6.45
N ASN A 18 -10.04 33.47 -5.69
CA ASN A 18 -11.46 33.75 -5.90
C ASN A 18 -12.33 32.47 -5.97
N LEU A 19 -11.98 31.48 -5.14
CA LEU A 19 -12.73 30.23 -5.02
C LEU A 19 -13.81 30.37 -3.94
N GLN A 20 -15.00 29.82 -4.22
CA GLN A 20 -16.03 29.70 -3.19
C GLN A 20 -15.61 28.63 -2.18
N VAL A 21 -15.72 28.97 -0.90
CA VAL A 21 -15.44 28.09 0.24
C VAL A 21 -16.77 27.69 0.86
N GLU A 22 -16.95 26.39 1.10
CA GLU A 22 -18.04 25.88 1.92
C GLU A 22 -17.52 25.59 3.32
N GLU A 23 -18.21 26.12 4.33
CA GLU A 23 -17.90 25.86 5.73
C GLU A 23 -18.59 24.57 6.16
N VAL A 24 -17.79 23.59 6.57
CA VAL A 24 -18.27 22.30 7.04
C VAL A 24 -18.63 22.47 8.52
N VAL A 25 -19.92 22.61 8.78
CA VAL A 25 -20.47 22.57 10.14
C VAL A 25 -20.41 21.12 10.62
N GLU A 26 -19.58 20.85 11.63
CA GLU A 26 -19.68 19.58 12.34
C GLU A 26 -20.99 19.59 13.11
N VAL A 27 -21.87 18.62 12.83
CA VAL A 27 -23.10 18.43 13.60
C VAL A 27 -22.68 17.88 14.95
N GLU A 28 -22.49 18.77 15.91
CA GLU A 28 -22.24 18.37 17.30
C GLU A 28 -23.52 17.87 17.96
N ASP A 29 -23.40 16.84 18.79
CA ASP A 29 -24.52 16.37 19.59
C ASP A 29 -24.82 17.46 20.65
N PRO A 30 -26.04 18.03 20.68
CA PRO A 30 -26.41 19.10 21.60
C PRO A 30 -26.17 18.76 23.08
N VAL A 31 -26.08 17.48 23.42
CA VAL A 31 -25.84 16.99 24.79
C VAL A 31 -24.36 17.09 25.19
N VAL A 32 -23.41 17.08 24.23
CA VAL A 32 -21.96 17.14 24.50
C VAL A 32 -21.30 18.46 24.07
N ASP A 33 -22.05 19.38 23.44
CA ASP A 33 -21.61 20.72 23.00
C ASP A 33 -20.94 21.54 24.12
N ILE A 34 -21.31 21.34 25.39
CA ILE A 34 -20.69 22.00 26.56
C ILE A 34 -19.22 21.56 26.77
N LEU A 35 -18.85 20.38 26.28
CA LEU A 35 -17.50 19.80 26.40
C LEU A 35 -16.63 20.05 25.17
N SER A 36 -17.22 20.47 24.06
CA SER A 36 -16.50 20.80 22.84
C SER A 36 -15.88 22.20 22.97
N ALA A 37 -14.56 22.28 22.91
CA ALA A 37 -13.93 23.55 22.57
C ALA A 37 -14.38 23.91 21.15
N GLU A 38 -14.70 25.18 20.87
CA GLU A 38 -15.02 25.69 19.52
C GLU A 38 -14.02 25.12 18.50
N ALA A 39 -14.41 24.04 17.84
CA ALA A 39 -13.57 23.38 16.88
C ALA A 39 -13.51 24.31 15.66
N PRO A 40 -12.32 24.62 15.12
CA PRO A 40 -12.22 25.47 13.96
C PRO A 40 -13.05 24.86 12.83
N SER A 41 -13.97 25.64 12.28
CA SER A 41 -14.78 25.17 11.15
C SER A 41 -13.87 24.69 10.02
N ARG A 42 -14.16 23.51 9.48
CA ARG A 42 -13.37 22.96 8.38
C ARG A 42 -13.83 23.60 7.08
N VAL A 43 -12.89 23.86 6.18
CA VAL A 43 -13.13 24.51 4.90
C VAL A 43 -13.07 23.46 3.80
N ALA A 44 -14.15 23.32 3.04
CA ALA A 44 -14.19 22.50 1.85
C ALA A 44 -13.86 23.35 0.61
N LEU A 45 -12.82 22.91 -0.12
CA LEU A 45 -12.43 23.51 -1.39
C LEU A 45 -13.15 22.81 -2.56
N PRO A 46 -13.53 23.54 -3.62
CA PRO A 46 -14.19 22.96 -4.77
C PRO A 46 -13.26 22.01 -5.52
N VAL A 47 -13.80 20.89 -6.01
CA VAL A 47 -13.04 19.95 -6.85
C VAL A 47 -12.76 20.61 -8.20
N ILE A 48 -11.49 20.63 -8.60
CA ILE A 48 -11.08 21.15 -9.91
C ILE A 48 -11.78 20.34 -11.02
N ARG A 49 -12.47 21.03 -11.94
CA ARG A 49 -13.32 20.40 -12.97
C ARG A 49 -12.58 19.38 -13.85
N THR A 50 -11.33 19.65 -14.20
CA THR A 50 -10.50 18.73 -14.98
C THR A 50 -10.24 17.44 -14.22
N ILE A 51 -9.86 17.51 -12.94
CA ILE A 51 -9.70 16.34 -12.05
C ILE A 51 -10.99 15.52 -12.00
N GLN A 52 -12.13 16.19 -11.86
CA GLN A 52 -13.44 15.52 -11.83
C GLN A 52 -13.78 14.83 -13.17
N ALA A 53 -13.49 15.47 -14.30
CA ALA A 53 -13.74 14.91 -15.62
C ALA A 53 -12.85 13.69 -15.91
N ASP A 54 -11.58 13.75 -15.52
CA ASP A 54 -10.64 12.64 -15.65
C ASP A 54 -11.11 11.43 -14.82
N ALA A 55 -11.50 11.66 -13.56
CA ALA A 55 -12.03 10.62 -12.68
C ALA A 55 -13.30 9.97 -13.28
N LYS A 56 -14.26 10.78 -13.75
CA LYS A 56 -15.49 10.28 -14.39
C LYS A 56 -15.22 9.46 -15.63
N THR A 57 -14.22 9.84 -16.43
CA THR A 57 -13.80 9.09 -17.63
C THR A 57 -13.25 7.73 -17.23
N ILE A 58 -12.41 7.68 -16.19
CA ILE A 58 -11.87 6.43 -15.67
C ILE A 58 -12.99 5.50 -15.17
N TRP A 59 -13.99 6.04 -14.48
CA TRP A 59 -15.11 5.24 -13.96
C TRP A 59 -16.04 4.65 -15.01
N GLN A 60 -15.97 5.08 -16.28
CA GLN A 60 -16.75 4.45 -17.35
C GLN A 60 -16.31 3.01 -17.65
N SER A 61 -15.05 2.66 -17.36
CA SER A 61 -14.50 1.34 -17.69
C SER A 61 -13.50 0.84 -16.64
N PRO A 62 -13.93 0.64 -15.38
CA PRO A 62 -13.03 0.42 -14.25
C PRO A 62 -12.26 -0.90 -14.35
N VAL A 63 -12.80 -1.91 -15.04
CA VAL A 63 -12.19 -3.24 -15.14
C VAL A 63 -11.07 -3.29 -16.19
N SER A 64 -11.26 -2.66 -17.35
CA SER A 64 -10.36 -2.72 -18.50
C SER A 64 -9.32 -1.61 -18.53
N ILE A 65 -9.44 -0.60 -17.67
CA ILE A 65 -8.46 0.48 -17.61
C ILE A 65 -7.08 -0.05 -17.22
N PRO A 66 -6.02 0.40 -17.92
CA PRO A 66 -4.66 0.10 -17.53
C PRO A 66 -4.37 0.78 -16.17
N PRO A 67 -3.56 0.15 -15.31
CA PRO A 67 -3.26 0.74 -14.00
C PRO A 67 -2.61 2.12 -14.07
N MET A 68 -1.99 2.47 -15.21
CA MET A 68 -1.33 3.75 -15.42
C MET A 68 -1.53 4.24 -16.87
N ALA A 69 -1.60 5.56 -17.04
CA ALA A 69 -1.50 6.19 -18.36
C ALA A 69 -0.03 6.14 -18.83
N LYS A 70 0.21 5.61 -20.04
CA LYS A 70 1.57 5.34 -20.59
C LYS A 70 2.53 6.53 -20.53
N GLY A 71 2.03 7.77 -20.59
CA GLY A 71 2.86 8.98 -20.53
C GLY A 71 3.37 9.32 -19.12
N VAL A 72 2.62 8.94 -18.08
CA VAL A 72 2.89 9.34 -16.69
C VAL A 72 4.05 8.53 -16.10
N GLU A 73 4.20 7.28 -16.50
CA GLU A 73 5.32 6.42 -16.07
C GLU A 73 6.70 7.00 -16.39
N ARG A 74 6.83 7.72 -17.51
CA ARG A 74 8.11 8.28 -17.96
C ARG A 74 8.45 9.62 -17.31
N LYS A 75 7.45 10.30 -16.76
CA LYS A 75 7.61 11.64 -16.16
C LYS A 75 8.23 11.55 -14.78
N TYR A 76 7.69 10.70 -13.92
CA TYR A 76 8.06 10.60 -12.52
C TYR A 76 9.11 9.52 -12.31
N PHE A 77 10.38 9.87 -12.48
CA PHE A 77 11.51 8.93 -12.40
C PHE A 77 12.34 9.14 -11.13
N VAL A 78 12.51 8.07 -10.36
CA VAL A 78 13.40 7.94 -9.19
C VAL A 78 14.60 7.09 -9.59
N THR A 79 15.81 7.66 -9.51
CA THR A 79 17.09 7.00 -9.80
C THR A 79 17.58 6.19 -8.60
N SER A 80 17.46 4.86 -8.62
CA SER A 80 18.33 3.94 -7.84
C SER A 80 18.04 2.48 -8.21
N LYS A 81 19.05 1.61 -8.10
CA LYS A 81 18.87 0.15 -8.17
C LYS A 81 18.07 -0.41 -6.98
N GLU A 82 17.96 0.35 -5.88
CA GLU A 82 17.29 -0.05 -4.64
C GLU A 82 15.77 0.14 -4.69
N TYR A 83 15.26 1.03 -5.57
CA TYR A 83 13.83 1.32 -5.70
C TYR A 83 13.17 0.62 -6.90
N LYS A 84 13.75 -0.49 -7.38
CA LYS A 84 13.21 -1.26 -8.52
C LYS A 84 11.77 -1.72 -8.29
N TYR A 85 11.39 -1.95 -7.04
CA TYR A 85 10.02 -2.32 -6.66
C TYR A 85 8.98 -1.26 -7.07
N LEU A 86 9.36 0.00 -7.24
CA LEU A 86 8.44 1.03 -7.75
C LEU A 86 8.09 0.86 -9.23
N TYR A 87 8.89 0.11 -9.98
CA TYR A 87 8.76 -0.07 -11.43
C TYR A 87 8.38 -1.50 -11.82
N MET A 88 8.79 -2.48 -11.03
CA MET A 88 8.67 -3.88 -11.38
C MET A 88 7.73 -4.60 -10.43
N HIS A 89 6.85 -5.43 -11.00
CA HIS A 89 6.06 -6.33 -10.19
C HIS A 89 6.97 -7.35 -9.50
N PRO A 90 6.84 -7.52 -8.17
CA PRO A 90 7.61 -8.52 -7.45
C PRO A 90 7.30 -9.90 -8.01
N GLN A 91 8.36 -10.67 -8.24
CA GLN A 91 8.26 -12.05 -8.67
C GLN A 91 7.90 -12.93 -7.45
N PRO A 92 7.07 -13.97 -7.63
CA PRO A 92 6.84 -14.93 -6.56
C PRO A 92 8.12 -15.73 -6.28
N CYS A 93 8.36 -16.08 -5.02
CA CYS A 93 9.58 -16.79 -4.60
C CYS A 93 9.61 -18.24 -5.10
N SER A 94 10.82 -18.78 -5.27
CA SER A 94 11.10 -20.02 -5.99
C SER A 94 10.36 -21.25 -5.43
N LEU A 95 10.26 -21.41 -4.11
CA LEU A 95 9.58 -22.56 -3.50
C LEU A 95 8.06 -22.49 -3.61
N VAL A 96 7.45 -21.31 -3.43
CA VAL A 96 6.01 -21.15 -3.64
C VAL A 96 5.66 -21.40 -5.10
N VAL A 97 6.48 -20.90 -6.03
CA VAL A 97 6.31 -21.18 -7.47
C VAL A 97 6.41 -22.68 -7.75
N ALA A 98 7.38 -23.39 -7.16
CA ALA A 98 7.51 -24.83 -7.32
C ALA A 98 6.27 -25.59 -6.82
N LEU A 99 5.74 -25.24 -5.66
CA LEU A 99 4.52 -25.86 -5.11
C LEU A 99 3.28 -25.58 -5.96
N VAL A 100 3.14 -24.36 -6.48
CA VAL A 100 2.06 -24.01 -7.41
C VAL A 100 2.17 -24.84 -8.69
N ASN A 101 3.37 -24.98 -9.26
CA ASN A 101 3.61 -25.76 -10.47
C ASN A 101 3.34 -27.26 -10.24
N GLU A 102 3.78 -27.83 -9.12
CA GLU A 102 3.51 -29.23 -8.76
C GLU A 102 2.00 -29.47 -8.65
N LYS A 103 1.28 -28.60 -7.95
CA LYS A 103 -0.18 -28.71 -7.82
C LYS A 103 -0.88 -28.50 -9.15
N GLU A 104 -0.42 -27.59 -10.01
CA GLU A 104 -0.99 -27.39 -11.33
C GLU A 104 -0.78 -28.62 -12.23
N GLN A 105 0.37 -29.28 -12.16
CA GLN A 105 0.62 -30.55 -12.86
C GLN A 105 -0.32 -31.67 -12.39
N HIS A 106 -0.52 -31.82 -11.08
CA HIS A 106 -1.46 -32.81 -10.53
C HIS A 106 -2.92 -32.46 -10.83
N SER A 107 -3.26 -31.16 -10.86
CA SER A 107 -4.62 -30.69 -11.15
C SER A 107 -4.96 -30.79 -12.64
N GLN A 108 -3.99 -30.83 -13.55
CA GLN A 108 -4.25 -31.10 -14.98
C GLN A 108 -4.81 -32.51 -15.23
N GLN A 109 -4.61 -33.45 -14.28
CA GLN A 109 -5.25 -34.78 -14.32
C GLN A 109 -6.67 -34.79 -13.70
N ALA A 110 -7.09 -33.72 -12.99
CA ALA A 110 -8.41 -33.60 -12.38
C ALA A 110 -9.27 -32.57 -13.13
N LEU A 111 -10.49 -32.93 -13.54
CA LEU A 111 -11.43 -32.10 -14.32
C LEU A 111 -12.00 -30.86 -13.56
N ALA A 112 -11.38 -30.42 -12.47
CA ALA A 112 -11.88 -29.30 -11.67
C ALA A 112 -11.59 -27.94 -12.34
N PRO A 113 -12.57 -27.02 -12.44
CA PRO A 113 -12.35 -25.72 -13.05
C PRO A 113 -11.32 -24.91 -12.25
N LYS A 114 -10.29 -24.41 -12.92
CA LYS A 114 -9.36 -23.41 -12.34
C LYS A 114 -10.17 -22.29 -11.70
N SER A 115 -9.86 -21.90 -10.46
CA SER A 115 -10.54 -20.80 -9.77
C SER A 115 -10.27 -19.49 -10.51
N LYS A 116 -11.13 -19.10 -11.44
CA LYS A 116 -11.03 -17.85 -12.22
C LYS A 116 -10.82 -16.63 -11.33
N ASP A 117 -11.28 -16.71 -10.08
CA ASP A 117 -11.22 -15.64 -9.09
C ASP A 117 -9.82 -15.42 -8.53
N THR A 118 -8.98 -16.44 -8.35
CA THR A 118 -7.61 -16.25 -7.86
C THR A 118 -6.75 -15.54 -8.90
N ARG A 119 -6.89 -15.90 -10.19
CA ARG A 119 -6.22 -15.21 -11.30
C ARG A 119 -6.66 -13.75 -11.41
N ARG A 120 -7.96 -13.48 -11.21
CA ARG A 120 -8.49 -12.11 -11.17
C ARG A 120 -7.91 -11.33 -10.00
N LEU A 121 -7.83 -11.93 -8.81
CA LEU A 121 -7.27 -11.29 -7.63
C LEU A 121 -5.78 -10.94 -7.80
N ASP A 122 -4.97 -11.83 -8.39
CA ASP A 122 -3.55 -11.53 -8.69
C ASP A 122 -3.41 -10.38 -9.69
N LEU A 123 -4.27 -10.34 -10.73
CA LEU A 123 -4.30 -9.25 -11.70
C LEU A 123 -4.68 -7.92 -11.05
N PHE A 124 -5.74 -7.91 -10.23
CA PHE A 124 -6.16 -6.71 -9.49
C PHE A 124 -5.08 -6.25 -8.52
N GLY A 125 -4.48 -7.16 -7.76
CA GLY A 125 -3.36 -6.86 -6.88
C GLY A 125 -2.17 -6.28 -7.63
N GLY A 126 -1.89 -6.77 -8.85
CA GLY A 126 -0.91 -6.18 -9.76
C GLY A 126 -1.24 -4.73 -10.12
N LYS A 127 -2.48 -4.44 -10.50
CA LYS A 127 -2.91 -3.06 -10.81
C LYS A 127 -2.79 -2.12 -9.60
N VAL A 128 -3.24 -2.58 -8.44
CA VAL A 128 -3.16 -1.82 -7.17
C VAL A 128 -1.71 -1.55 -6.80
N TYR A 129 -0.83 -2.55 -6.94
CA TYR A 129 0.61 -2.40 -6.73
C TYR A 129 1.23 -1.32 -7.63
N SER A 130 0.95 -1.39 -8.94
CA SER A 130 1.44 -0.39 -9.90
C SER A 130 0.94 1.01 -9.59
N ALA A 131 -0.34 1.16 -9.22
CA ALA A 131 -0.92 2.44 -8.86
C ALA A 131 -0.23 3.05 -7.62
N GLY A 132 -0.05 2.26 -6.56
CA GLY A 132 0.68 2.70 -5.35
C GLY A 132 2.14 3.06 -5.65
N GLY A 133 2.83 2.27 -6.49
CA GLY A 133 4.21 2.55 -6.91
C GLY A 133 4.33 3.87 -7.67
N LEU A 134 3.39 4.18 -8.58
CA LEU A 134 3.36 5.46 -9.27
C LEU A 134 3.06 6.63 -8.33
N GLN A 135 2.07 6.49 -7.45
CA GLN A 135 1.73 7.52 -6.47
C GLN A 135 2.92 7.85 -5.57
N LEU A 136 3.71 6.86 -5.15
CA LEU A 136 4.96 7.09 -4.40
C LEU A 136 5.96 7.93 -5.20
N ARG A 137 6.15 7.65 -6.50
CA ARG A 137 7.05 8.45 -7.34
C ARG A 137 6.55 9.89 -7.53
N VAL A 138 5.24 10.08 -7.72
CA VAL A 138 4.62 11.40 -7.81
C VAL A 138 4.80 12.17 -6.51
N ALA A 139 4.51 11.55 -5.37
CA ALA A 139 4.66 12.16 -4.05
C ALA A 139 6.12 12.55 -3.75
N ASN A 140 7.08 11.70 -4.14
CA ASN A 140 8.51 12.01 -4.01
C ASN A 140 8.90 13.27 -4.81
N GLU A 141 8.46 13.38 -6.07
CA GLU A 141 8.73 14.57 -6.88
C GLU A 141 8.05 15.83 -6.28
N GLN A 142 6.79 15.71 -5.84
CA GLN A 142 6.07 16.81 -5.20
C GLN A 142 6.75 17.27 -3.90
N ALA A 143 7.33 16.36 -3.12
CA ALA A 143 8.08 16.70 -1.92
C ALA A 143 9.36 17.49 -2.25
N LEU A 144 10.11 17.06 -3.28
CA LEU A 144 11.30 17.78 -3.75
C LEU A 144 10.96 19.18 -4.27
N LEU A 145 9.89 19.31 -5.04
CA LEU A 145 9.41 20.60 -5.53
C LEU A 145 8.98 21.51 -4.37
N SER A 146 8.23 20.98 -3.41
CA SER A 146 7.80 21.75 -2.23
C SER A 146 8.98 22.23 -1.38
N GLN A 147 10.02 21.40 -1.24
CA GLN A 147 11.26 21.80 -0.55
C GLN A 147 12.02 22.89 -1.32
N TYR A 148 12.07 22.78 -2.66
CA TYR A 148 12.67 23.81 -3.51
C TYR A 148 11.91 25.13 -3.44
N ASP A 149 10.58 25.10 -3.47
CA ASP A 149 9.73 26.28 -3.34
C ASP A 149 9.94 26.96 -1.98
N TYR A 150 10.02 26.18 -0.90
CA TYR A 150 10.34 26.71 0.43
C TYR A 150 11.70 27.43 0.43
N ASN A 151 12.74 26.81 -0.13
CA ASN A 151 14.08 27.40 -0.21
C ASN A 151 14.09 28.67 -1.07
N SER A 152 13.28 28.70 -2.12
CA SER A 152 13.12 29.87 -3.00
C SER A 152 12.49 31.04 -2.25
N TRP A 153 11.39 30.80 -1.52
CA TRP A 153 10.77 31.81 -0.65
C TRP A 153 11.71 32.26 0.47
N HIS A 154 12.41 31.34 1.12
CA HIS A 154 13.40 31.68 2.14
C HIS A 154 14.53 32.56 1.58
N SER A 155 15.00 32.26 0.37
CA SER A 155 16.00 33.08 -0.31
C SER A 155 15.52 34.49 -0.62
N MET A 156 14.21 34.75 -0.66
CA MET A 156 13.67 36.09 -0.89
C MET A 156 13.90 37.03 0.30
N GLU A 157 14.13 36.52 1.51
CA GLU A 157 14.33 37.35 2.70
C GLU A 157 15.51 38.32 2.58
N LYS A 158 16.55 37.94 1.82
CA LYS A 158 17.72 38.81 1.59
C LYS A 158 17.37 40.09 0.84
N PHE A 159 16.24 40.13 0.12
CA PHE A 159 15.77 41.31 -0.59
C PHE A 159 14.90 42.23 0.28
N LYS A 160 14.58 41.84 1.52
CA LYS A 160 13.71 42.64 2.40
C LYS A 160 14.24 44.06 2.64
N GLU A 161 15.56 44.23 2.79
CA GLU A 161 16.13 45.58 2.98
C GLU A 161 16.20 46.40 1.68
N LEU A 162 16.02 45.75 0.53
CA LEU A 162 16.06 46.39 -0.79
C LEU A 162 14.70 46.89 -1.26
N VAL A 163 13.60 46.52 -0.61
CA VAL A 163 12.27 47.08 -0.90
C VAL A 163 12.04 48.40 -0.15
N PRO A 164 11.22 49.33 -0.69
CA PRO A 164 10.85 50.59 -0.03
C PRO A 164 10.36 50.34 1.40
N GLN A 165 10.69 51.27 2.31
CA GLN A 165 10.46 51.08 3.74
C GLN A 165 8.99 50.80 4.06
N GLU A 166 8.08 51.49 3.37
CA GLU A 166 6.64 51.36 3.46
C GLU A 166 6.10 49.97 3.03
N SER A 167 6.85 49.22 2.21
CA SER A 167 6.44 47.90 1.69
C SER A 167 7.15 46.72 2.36
N ARG A 168 8.08 46.97 3.30
CA ARG A 168 8.90 45.92 3.93
C ARG A 168 8.09 44.91 4.72
N GLU A 169 7.04 45.37 5.41
CA GLU A 169 6.16 44.51 6.20
C GLU A 169 5.32 43.62 5.29
N GLU A 170 4.70 44.19 4.26
CA GLU A 170 3.91 43.46 3.27
C GLU A 170 4.76 42.42 2.52
N PHE A 171 5.96 42.80 2.08
CA PHE A 171 6.91 41.87 1.47
C PHE A 171 7.25 40.71 2.41
N GLY A 172 7.52 41.01 3.68
CA GLY A 172 7.78 39.99 4.70
C GLY A 172 6.60 39.03 4.89
N ALA A 173 5.38 39.56 4.91
CA ALA A 173 4.16 38.75 5.03
C ALA A 173 3.98 37.79 3.85
N VAL A 174 4.20 38.27 2.61
CA VAL A 174 4.12 37.44 1.40
C VAL A 174 5.17 36.32 1.41
N VAL A 175 6.42 36.65 1.81
CA VAL A 175 7.49 35.64 1.91
C VAL A 175 7.14 34.56 2.95
N GLU A 176 6.64 34.95 4.12
CA GLU A 176 6.22 34.00 5.15
C GLU A 176 5.01 33.17 4.72
N GLU A 177 4.05 33.75 4.00
CA GLU A 177 2.93 33.00 3.44
C GLU A 177 3.40 31.98 2.39
N GLY A 178 4.29 32.36 1.48
CA GLY A 178 4.89 31.46 0.50
C GLY A 178 5.60 30.26 1.15
N LYS A 179 6.38 30.51 2.22
CA LYS A 179 6.98 29.43 3.02
C LYS A 179 5.94 28.51 3.66
N LYS A 180 4.84 29.08 4.20
CA LYS A 180 3.75 28.28 4.81
C LYS A 180 3.05 27.42 3.77
N VAL A 181 2.76 27.93 2.59
CA VAL A 181 2.18 27.17 1.46
C VAL A 181 3.11 26.02 1.07
N ALA A 182 4.40 26.28 0.89
CA ALA A 182 5.38 25.26 0.53
C ALA A 182 5.48 24.14 1.59
N ARG A 183 5.49 24.49 2.88
CA ARG A 183 5.45 23.50 3.98
C ARG A 183 4.18 22.66 3.98
N THR A 184 3.02 23.27 3.74
CA THR A 184 1.74 22.55 3.65
C THR A 184 1.71 21.60 2.45
N SER A 185 2.24 22.03 1.30
CA SER A 185 2.40 21.19 0.12
C SER A 185 3.34 19.99 0.37
N LEU A 186 4.44 20.21 1.10
CA LEU A 186 5.33 19.13 1.52
C LEU A 186 4.60 18.13 2.42
N GLN A 187 3.81 18.59 3.39
CA GLN A 187 3.03 17.71 4.25
C GLN A 187 2.01 16.89 3.45
N ALA A 188 1.27 17.52 2.53
CA ALA A 188 0.32 16.81 1.65
C ALA A 188 1.02 15.76 0.77
N SER A 189 2.27 16.01 0.36
CA SER A 189 3.09 15.05 -0.38
C SER A 189 3.46 13.85 0.50
N LEU A 190 3.81 14.06 1.78
CA LEU A 190 4.09 12.98 2.73
C LEU A 190 2.84 12.15 3.05
N ASP A 191 1.68 12.80 3.21
CA ASP A 191 0.41 12.11 3.44
C ASP A 191 0.00 11.29 2.20
N THR A 192 0.26 11.81 1.00
CA THR A 192 0.10 11.08 -0.26
C THR A 192 1.04 9.88 -0.33
N ALA A 193 2.29 10.01 0.14
CA ALA A 193 3.25 8.91 0.18
C ALA A 193 2.83 7.79 1.15
N ASP A 194 2.29 8.12 2.32
CA ASP A 194 1.74 7.13 3.26
C ASP A 194 0.55 6.37 2.63
N SER A 195 -0.41 7.11 2.05
CA SER A 195 -1.55 6.52 1.35
C SER A 195 -1.12 5.62 0.17
N ALA A 196 -0.10 6.04 -0.58
CA ALA A 196 0.47 5.27 -1.67
C ALA A 196 1.18 3.99 -1.17
N ALA A 197 1.89 4.06 -0.04
CA ALA A 197 2.51 2.90 0.60
C ALA A 197 1.46 1.88 1.06
N ARG A 198 0.34 2.34 1.64
CA ARG A 198 -0.80 1.48 2.01
C ARG A 198 -1.48 0.84 0.80
N THR A 199 -1.61 1.59 -0.28
CA THR A 199 -2.12 1.09 -1.57
C THR A 199 -1.20 -0.01 -2.10
N LEU A 200 0.11 0.22 -2.11
CA LEU A 200 1.10 -0.77 -2.53
C LEU A 200 1.05 -2.03 -1.66
N ALA A 201 0.95 -1.88 -0.33
CA ALA A 201 0.80 -3.00 0.61
C ALA A 201 -0.47 -3.83 0.34
N SER A 202 -1.59 -3.16 0.03
CA SER A 202 -2.85 -3.84 -0.35
C SER A 202 -2.68 -4.65 -1.65
N GLY A 203 -1.97 -4.10 -2.64
CA GLY A 203 -1.63 -4.83 -3.87
C GLY A 203 -0.76 -6.06 -3.64
N ILE A 204 0.23 -5.94 -2.74
CA ILE A 204 1.06 -7.08 -2.31
C ILE A 204 0.21 -8.15 -1.63
N ALA A 205 -0.63 -7.76 -0.65
CA ALA A 205 -1.47 -8.69 0.10
C ALA A 205 -2.43 -9.45 -0.82
N MET A 206 -3.10 -8.78 -1.76
CA MET A 206 -3.96 -9.43 -2.75
C MET A 206 -3.21 -10.50 -3.56
N ARG A 207 -1.99 -10.18 -4.01
CA ARG A 207 -1.16 -11.12 -4.77
C ARG A 207 -0.69 -12.27 -3.89
N LEU A 208 -0.25 -12.00 -2.65
CA LEU A 208 0.12 -13.02 -1.68
C LEU A 208 -1.01 -14.02 -1.43
N ILE A 209 -2.20 -13.52 -1.12
CA ILE A 209 -3.40 -14.34 -0.88
C ILE A 209 -3.72 -15.20 -2.11
N SER A 210 -3.74 -14.59 -3.30
CA SER A 210 -4.00 -15.32 -4.55
C SER A 210 -2.99 -16.47 -4.75
N ARG A 211 -1.69 -16.19 -4.56
CA ARG A 211 -0.62 -17.18 -4.74
C ARG A 211 -0.66 -18.29 -3.70
N LEU A 212 -0.97 -17.97 -2.45
CA LEU A 212 -1.11 -18.94 -1.37
C LEU A 212 -2.34 -19.84 -1.59
N GLN A 213 -3.47 -19.31 -2.03
CA GLN A 213 -4.67 -20.10 -2.32
C GLN A 213 -4.41 -21.15 -3.41
N VAL A 214 -3.63 -20.81 -4.45
CA VAL A 214 -3.29 -21.75 -5.52
C VAL A 214 -2.14 -22.70 -5.14
N SER A 215 -1.37 -22.44 -4.08
CA SER A 215 -0.23 -23.27 -3.65
C SER A 215 -0.62 -24.62 -3.04
N GLY A 216 -1.84 -24.75 -2.50
CA GLY A 216 -2.25 -25.97 -1.77
C GLY A 216 -1.62 -26.13 -0.39
N LEU A 217 -0.98 -25.09 0.13
CA LEU A 217 -0.51 -25.06 1.52
C LEU A 217 -1.70 -25.16 2.49
N PRO A 218 -1.51 -25.74 3.70
CA PRO A 218 -2.51 -25.70 4.76
C PRO A 218 -2.85 -24.26 5.18
N PRO A 219 -4.09 -23.99 5.62
CA PRO A 219 -4.51 -22.66 6.05
C PRO A 219 -3.60 -22.02 7.10
N GLU A 220 -3.04 -22.80 8.03
CA GLU A 220 -2.18 -22.30 9.11
C GLU A 220 -0.86 -21.74 8.56
N LEU A 221 -0.31 -22.39 7.52
CA LEU A 221 0.88 -21.90 6.83
C LEU A 221 0.54 -20.72 5.92
N GLN A 222 -0.62 -20.70 5.28
CA GLN A 222 -1.04 -19.55 4.48
C GLN A 222 -1.15 -18.28 5.35
N GLN A 223 -1.80 -18.38 6.52
CA GLN A 223 -1.93 -17.26 7.46
C GLN A 223 -0.56 -16.77 7.96
N THR A 224 0.36 -17.68 8.26
CA THR A 224 1.70 -17.29 8.72
C THR A 224 2.52 -16.60 7.62
N LEU A 225 2.32 -16.99 6.36
CA LEU A 225 3.10 -16.50 5.23
C LEU A 225 2.57 -15.17 4.68
N GLN A 226 1.26 -14.92 4.73
CA GLN A 226 0.69 -13.66 4.25
C GLN A 226 1.07 -12.45 5.12
N ASP A 227 1.39 -12.68 6.40
CA ASP A 227 1.77 -11.64 7.37
C ASP A 227 3.29 -11.38 7.41
N LEU A 228 4.06 -11.97 6.48
CA LEU A 228 5.51 -11.73 6.41
C LEU A 228 5.83 -10.34 5.81
N PRO A 229 6.91 -9.69 6.28
CA PRO A 229 7.32 -8.40 5.74
C PRO A 229 7.77 -8.52 4.28
N PHE A 230 7.48 -7.48 3.51
CA PHE A 230 7.93 -7.31 2.13
C PHE A 230 9.29 -6.58 2.10
N ASP A 231 10.25 -7.11 1.36
CA ASP A 231 11.64 -6.62 1.28
C ASP A 231 11.96 -5.88 -0.04
N GLY A 232 10.96 -5.71 -0.92
CA GLY A 232 11.14 -5.06 -2.21
C GLY A 232 11.75 -5.94 -3.31
N GLN A 233 12.19 -7.17 -3.02
CA GLN A 233 12.83 -8.04 -4.00
C GLN A 233 11.85 -9.06 -4.60
N GLY A 234 11.00 -9.64 -3.76
CA GLY A 234 10.07 -10.69 -4.16
C GLY A 234 8.75 -10.62 -3.41
N LEU A 235 7.73 -11.28 -3.94
CA LEU A 235 6.42 -11.32 -3.27
C LEU A 235 6.53 -12.05 -1.93
N PHE A 236 7.47 -12.98 -1.83
CA PHE A 236 7.86 -13.64 -0.59
C PHE A 236 9.36 -13.43 -0.37
N SER A 237 9.77 -13.15 0.86
CA SER A 237 11.19 -13.00 1.24
C SER A 237 11.90 -14.36 1.36
N GLU A 238 13.24 -14.39 1.37
CA GLU A 238 14.04 -15.61 1.61
C GLU A 238 13.69 -16.30 2.95
N LYS A 239 13.20 -15.54 3.93
CA LYS A 239 12.68 -16.06 5.20
C LYS A 239 11.48 -16.98 5.01
N THR A 240 10.69 -16.75 3.95
CA THR A 240 9.57 -17.59 3.53
C THR A 240 10.06 -18.97 3.14
N ASP A 241 11.12 -19.04 2.33
CA ASP A 241 11.73 -20.29 1.89
C ASP A 241 12.26 -21.10 3.07
N SER A 242 12.92 -20.43 4.01
CA SER A 242 13.41 -21.03 5.26
C SER A 242 12.27 -21.58 6.14
N ARG A 243 11.15 -20.85 6.26
CA ARG A 243 9.95 -21.29 6.99
C ARG A 243 9.23 -22.44 6.29
N LEU A 244 9.14 -22.41 4.96
CA LEU A 244 8.58 -23.51 4.18
C LEU A 244 9.42 -24.78 4.32
N GLN A 245 10.74 -24.68 4.19
CA GLN A 245 11.66 -25.80 4.36
C GLN A 245 11.58 -26.42 5.77
N SER A 246 11.59 -25.60 6.82
CA SER A 246 11.46 -26.10 8.20
C SER A 246 10.10 -26.76 8.45
N SER A 247 9.01 -26.20 7.94
CA SER A 247 7.67 -26.76 8.07
C SER A 247 7.49 -28.06 7.28
N TYR A 248 7.98 -28.13 6.04
CA TYR A 248 8.01 -29.37 5.25
C TYR A 248 8.83 -30.46 5.94
N THR A 249 10.01 -30.10 6.45
CA THR A 249 10.88 -31.02 7.19
C THR A 249 10.19 -31.54 8.46
N ASN A 250 9.48 -30.66 9.18
CA ASN A 250 8.70 -31.04 10.36
C ASN A 250 7.52 -31.94 9.99
N LYS A 251 6.77 -31.65 8.93
CA LYS A 251 5.70 -32.54 8.45
C LYS A 251 6.20 -33.91 8.03
N ILE A 252 7.32 -33.99 7.29
CA ILE A 252 7.94 -35.27 6.91
C ILE A 252 8.38 -36.04 8.17
N LYS A 253 8.94 -35.36 9.18
CA LYS A 253 9.27 -35.96 10.47
C LYS A 253 8.02 -36.48 11.19
N THR A 254 6.95 -35.68 11.29
CA THR A 254 5.69 -36.05 11.94
C THR A 254 5.00 -37.22 11.22
N SER A 255 4.95 -37.22 9.88
CA SER A 255 4.43 -38.34 9.09
C SER A 255 5.25 -39.62 9.27
N ARG A 256 6.58 -39.53 9.36
CA ARG A 256 7.45 -40.68 9.65
C ARG A 256 7.25 -41.22 11.07
N ILE A 257 7.01 -40.36 12.06
CA ILE A 257 6.71 -40.76 13.45
C ILE A 257 5.34 -41.45 13.52
N LEU A 258 4.31 -40.89 12.88
CA LEU A 258 2.97 -41.49 12.78
C LEU A 258 2.98 -42.85 12.05
N LEU A 259 3.76 -42.98 10.97
CA LEU A 259 3.94 -44.25 10.24
C LEU A 259 4.70 -45.29 11.07
N LYS A 260 5.71 -44.87 11.86
CA LYS A 260 6.40 -45.76 12.81
C LYS A 260 5.51 -46.22 13.97
N GLY A 261 4.70 -45.33 14.53
CA GLY A 261 3.73 -45.66 15.58
C GLY A 261 2.62 -46.61 15.09
N LYS A 262 2.10 -46.40 13.87
CA LYS A 262 1.15 -47.34 13.24
C LYS A 262 1.76 -48.73 12.97
N ARG A 263 3.04 -48.79 12.56
CA ARG A 263 3.75 -50.08 12.42
C ARG A 263 3.94 -50.79 13.76
N GLN A 264 4.28 -50.06 14.84
CA GLN A 264 4.42 -50.66 16.17
C GLN A 264 3.09 -51.17 16.73
N ASN A 265 1.99 -50.44 16.55
CA ASN A 265 0.65 -50.92 16.94
C ASN A 265 0.20 -52.15 16.13
N ALA A 266 0.47 -52.20 14.82
CA ALA A 266 0.18 -53.37 14.00
C ALA A 266 0.97 -54.61 14.46
N THR A 267 2.24 -54.45 14.83
CA THR A 267 3.06 -55.55 15.37
C THR A 267 2.55 -56.02 16.74
N PHE A 268 2.04 -55.12 17.58
CA PHE A 268 1.49 -55.46 18.90
C PHE A 268 0.19 -56.27 18.77
N ILE A 269 -0.70 -55.89 17.84
CA ILE A 269 -1.96 -56.61 17.57
C ILE A 269 -1.66 -58.03 17.05
N VAL A 270 -0.74 -58.18 16.10
CA VAL A 270 -0.35 -59.50 15.55
C VAL A 270 0.29 -60.41 16.61
N ASN A 271 1.06 -59.86 17.55
CA ASN A 271 1.64 -60.65 18.64
C ASN A 271 0.62 -61.02 19.72
N THR A 272 -0.39 -60.19 19.95
CA THR A 272 -1.46 -60.48 20.93
C THR A 272 -2.40 -61.57 20.39
N GLU A 273 -2.68 -61.56 19.08
CA GLU A 273 -3.45 -62.63 18.42
C GLU A 273 -2.71 -63.98 18.43
N ARG A 274 -1.37 -64.01 18.31
CA ARG A 274 -0.59 -65.26 18.45
C ARG A 274 -0.63 -65.85 19.85
N ILE A 275 -0.71 -65.01 20.89
CA ILE A 275 -0.75 -65.47 22.29
C ILE A 275 -2.12 -66.07 22.61
N ILE A 276 -3.20 -65.52 22.05
CA ILE A 276 -4.58 -66.00 22.26
C ILE A 276 -4.82 -67.34 21.54
N VAL A 277 -4.15 -67.62 20.42
CA VAL A 277 -4.28 -68.89 19.67
C VAL A 277 -3.40 -70.02 20.25
N SER A 278 -2.55 -69.71 21.23
CA SER A 278 -1.60 -70.67 21.84
C SER A 278 -1.97 -71.08 23.28
N SER A 279 -3.19 -70.78 23.75
CA SER A 279 -3.70 -71.14 25.09
C SER A 279 -4.82 -72.18 25.00
#